data_AF-A0A0M9ANC2-F1
#
_entry.id   AF-A0A0M9ANC2-F1
#
_cell.length_a   1.000
_cell.length_b   1.000
_cell.length_c   1.000
_cell.angle_alpha   90.00
_cell.angle_beta   90.00
_cell.angle_gamma   90.00
#
_symmetry.space_group_name_H-M   'P 1'
#
loop_
_entity.id
_entity.type
_entity.pdbx_description
1 polymer ?
#
loop_
_entity_poly.entity_id
_entity_poly.type
_entity_poly.pdbx_seq_one_letter_code
_entity_poly.pdbx_strand_id
1 'polypeptide(L)'
;MNSSHDKPSEHTYTVHVEGGIPSDCSCPAFEYREGSCKHQVAVVIREPVLEAVSAKPTLKADGGVAVEASESDHSDERPDDCDCSPLFEELPCWPCYRDGFEEPAEVCEE
;
A
#
# COMPACT_ATOMS: atom_id res chain seq x y z
N MET A 1 2.54 8.75 -10.00
CA MET A 1 3.27 8.12 -11.13
C MET A 1 4.15 7.02 -10.55
N ASN A 2 4.33 5.88 -11.21
CA ASN A 2 5.18 4.80 -10.70
C ASN A 2 6.66 5.21 -10.83
N SER A 3 7.32 5.64 -9.77
CA SER A 3 8.73 6.07 -9.77
C SER A 3 9.73 4.94 -9.47
N SER A 4 9.32 3.67 -9.55
CA SER A 4 10.19 2.52 -9.26
C SER A 4 11.19 2.19 -10.38
N HIS A 5 11.17 2.92 -11.50
CA HIS A 5 12.04 2.68 -12.64
C HIS A 5 12.47 4.01 -13.27
N ASP A 6 13.69 4.06 -13.83
CA ASP A 6 14.26 5.25 -14.49
C ASP A 6 13.38 5.80 -15.63
N LYS A 7 12.56 4.92 -16.19
CA LYS A 7 11.61 5.22 -17.27
C LYS A 7 10.22 4.71 -16.92
N PRO A 8 9.47 5.47 -16.12
CA PRO A 8 8.24 4.99 -15.50
C PRO A 8 7.12 4.71 -16.52
N SER A 9 7.09 5.47 -17.63
CA SER A 9 6.16 5.27 -18.73
C SER A 9 6.39 3.98 -19.51
N GLU A 10 7.64 3.54 -19.67
CA GLU A 10 7.98 2.28 -20.37
C GLU A 10 7.59 1.04 -19.53
N HIS A 11 7.32 1.22 -18.24
CA HIS A 11 6.93 0.15 -17.31
C HIS A 11 5.54 0.36 -16.71
N THR A 12 4.68 1.06 -17.45
CA THR A 12 3.25 1.18 -17.13
C THR A 12 2.47 0.22 -18.02
N TYR A 13 1.63 -0.62 -17.40
CA TYR A 13 0.79 -1.58 -18.11
C TYR A 13 -0.67 -1.41 -17.72
N THR A 14 -1.56 -1.50 -18.69
CA THR A 14 -3.02 -1.41 -18.49
C THR A 14 -3.61 -2.81 -18.45
N VAL A 15 -4.47 -3.08 -17.46
CA VAL A 15 -5.24 -4.31 -17.34
C VAL A 15 -6.71 -3.98 -17.58
N HIS A 16 -7.35 -4.69 -18.50
CA HIS A 16 -8.78 -4.57 -18.75
C HIS A 16 -9.52 -5.64 -17.95
N VAL A 17 -10.61 -5.24 -17.29
CA VAL A 17 -11.44 -6.12 -16.46
C VAL A 17 -12.86 -6.10 -16.99
N GLU A 18 -13.42 -7.28 -17.25
CA GLU A 18 -14.78 -7.48 -17.73
C GLU A 18 -15.49 -8.48 -16.83
N GLY A 19 -16.65 -8.12 -16.28
CA GLY A 19 -17.41 -9.00 -15.39
C GLY A 19 -16.64 -9.44 -14.14
N GLY A 20 -15.72 -8.60 -13.64
CA GLY A 20 -14.87 -8.91 -12.49
C GLY A 20 -13.70 -9.85 -12.79
N ILE A 21 -13.42 -10.14 -14.07
CA ILE A 21 -12.33 -11.01 -14.49
C ILE A 21 -11.41 -10.21 -15.44
N PRO A 22 -10.09 -10.19 -15.21
CA PRO A 22 -9.17 -9.60 -16.16
C PRO A 22 -9.22 -10.34 -17.50
N SER A 23 -9.51 -9.62 -18.58
CA SER A 23 -9.64 -10.18 -19.92
C SER A 23 -8.42 -9.90 -20.81
N ASP A 24 -7.73 -8.78 -20.58
CA ASP A 24 -6.59 -8.34 -21.38
C ASP A 24 -5.55 -7.58 -20.54
N CYS A 25 -4.29 -7.64 -20.96
CA CYS A 25 -3.23 -6.82 -20.37
C CYS A 25 -2.19 -6.39 -21.41
N SER A 26 -1.83 -5.10 -21.42
CA SER A 26 -0.85 -4.53 -22.35
C SER A 26 0.61 -4.95 -22.11
N CYS A 27 0.87 -5.88 -21.19
CA CYS A 27 2.22 -6.30 -20.85
C CYS A 27 2.71 -7.41 -21.80
N PRO A 28 4.02 -7.49 -22.09
CA PRO A 28 4.57 -8.53 -22.96
C PRO A 28 4.26 -9.97 -22.49
N ALA A 29 4.16 -10.18 -21.18
CA ALA A 29 3.86 -11.50 -20.63
C ALA A 29 2.47 -12.02 -21.02
N PHE A 30 1.52 -11.14 -21.36
CA PHE A 30 0.20 -11.56 -21.86
C PHE A 30 0.27 -12.09 -23.30
N GLU A 31 1.15 -11.52 -24.14
CA GLU A 31 1.32 -11.94 -25.53
C GLU A 31 2.12 -13.24 -25.65
N TYR A 32 3.19 -13.39 -24.88
CA TYR A 32 4.21 -14.43 -25.11
C TYR A 32 4.14 -15.62 -24.16
N ARG A 33 3.25 -15.61 -23.15
CA ARG A 33 3.17 -16.69 -22.14
C ARG A 33 1.75 -17.18 -22.00
N GLU A 34 1.62 -18.47 -21.71
CA GLU A 34 0.33 -19.08 -21.38
C GLU A 34 -0.04 -18.76 -19.92
N GLY A 35 -1.33 -18.47 -19.69
CA GLY A 35 -1.88 -18.18 -18.36
C GLY A 35 -1.90 -16.68 -18.00
N SER A 36 -2.44 -16.38 -16.82
CA SER A 36 -2.59 -14.99 -16.34
C SER A 36 -1.23 -14.36 -16.01
N CYS A 37 -0.98 -13.17 -16.56
CA CYS A 37 0.22 -12.44 -16.19
C CYS A 37 0.14 -11.94 -14.73
N LYS A 38 1.30 -11.64 -14.13
CA LYS A 38 1.38 -11.12 -12.75
C LYS A 38 0.51 -9.88 -12.52
N HIS A 39 0.27 -9.07 -13.55
CA HIS A 39 -0.57 -7.87 -13.45
C HIS A 39 -2.05 -8.21 -13.31
N GLN A 40 -2.54 -9.17 -14.09
CA GLN A 40 -3.91 -9.68 -13.95
C GLN A 40 -4.12 -10.30 -12.57
N VAL A 41 -3.18 -11.14 -12.11
CA VAL A 41 -3.23 -11.74 -10.77
C VAL A 41 -3.21 -10.66 -9.69
N ALA A 42 -2.35 -9.64 -9.84
CA ALA A 42 -2.24 -8.54 -8.90
C ALA A 42 -3.54 -7.75 -8.73
N VAL A 43 -4.34 -7.60 -9.79
CA VAL A 43 -5.66 -6.96 -9.74
C VAL A 43 -6.65 -7.84 -9.00
N VAL A 44 -6.72 -9.14 -9.33
CA VAL A 44 -7.72 -10.07 -8.76
C VAL A 44 -7.52 -10.34 -7.27
N ILE A 45 -6.26 -10.48 -6.81
CA ILE A 45 -6.00 -10.79 -5.40
C ILE A 45 -6.21 -9.58 -4.46
N ARG A 46 -6.34 -8.37 -5.02
CA ARG A 46 -6.54 -7.14 -4.26
C ARG A 46 -7.98 -6.70 -4.44
N GLU A 47 -8.87 -7.19 -3.59
CA GLU A 47 -10.29 -6.87 -3.59
C GLU A 47 -10.58 -5.36 -3.75
N PRO A 48 -9.89 -4.42 -3.05
CA PRO A 48 -10.14 -3.00 -3.24
C PRO A 48 -9.85 -2.50 -4.67
N VAL A 49 -8.87 -3.10 -5.35
CA VAL A 49 -8.51 -2.76 -6.73
C VAL A 49 -9.54 -3.34 -7.70
N LEU A 50 -9.93 -4.59 -7.49
CA LEU A 50 -10.92 -5.26 -8.33
C LEU A 50 -12.29 -4.57 -8.24
N GLU A 51 -12.72 -4.21 -7.04
CA GLU A 51 -13.95 -3.46 -6.80
C GLU A 51 -13.88 -2.07 -7.43
N ALA A 52 -12.78 -1.34 -7.28
CA ALA A 52 -12.64 0.00 -7.86
C ALA A 52 -12.74 0.00 -9.41
N VAL A 53 -12.16 -1.01 -10.08
CA VAL A 53 -12.24 -1.13 -11.55
C VAL A 53 -13.60 -1.66 -12.01
N SER A 54 -14.23 -2.55 -11.23
CA SER A 54 -15.53 -3.14 -11.56
C SER A 54 -16.70 -2.21 -11.21
N ALA A 55 -16.50 -1.27 -10.28
CA ALA A 55 -17.50 -0.30 -9.89
C ALA A 55 -17.90 0.57 -11.07
N LYS A 56 -19.20 0.73 -11.25
CA LYS A 56 -19.74 1.68 -12.21
C LYS A 56 -19.28 3.08 -11.80
N PRO A 57 -18.63 3.87 -12.67
CA PRO A 57 -18.08 5.17 -12.29
C PRO A 57 -19.19 6.07 -11.77
N THR A 58 -19.17 6.35 -10.47
CA THR A 58 -20.04 7.36 -9.87
C THR A 58 -19.36 8.71 -10.08
N LEU A 59 -19.80 9.45 -11.10
CA LEU A 59 -19.34 10.82 -11.32
C LEU A 59 -19.78 11.66 -10.11
N LYS A 60 -18.85 11.95 -9.20
CA LYS A 60 -19.03 12.98 -8.16
C LYS A 60 -18.16 14.17 -8.54
N ALA A 61 -18.80 15.33 -8.72
CA ALA A 61 -18.11 16.60 -8.81
C ALA A 61 -17.38 16.88 -7.48
N ASP A 62 -16.15 17.38 -7.55
CA ASP A 62 -15.31 17.77 -6.43
C ASP A 62 -15.86 19.03 -5.74
N GLY A 63 -16.97 18.88 -5.00
CA GLY A 63 -17.39 19.89 -4.05
C GLY A 63 -16.38 19.95 -2.90
N GLY A 64 -15.32 20.75 -3.05
CA GLY A 64 -14.20 20.86 -2.11
C GLY A 64 -14.65 21.20 -0.68
N VAL A 65 -14.02 20.56 0.31
CA VAL A 65 -14.15 20.89 1.73
C VAL A 65 -12.74 21.02 2.34
N ALA A 66 -12.51 22.10 3.08
CA ALA A 66 -11.27 22.32 3.81
C ALA A 66 -11.33 21.59 5.15
N VAL A 67 -10.25 20.88 5.50
CA VAL A 67 -10.10 20.18 6.77
C VAL A 67 -9.01 20.89 7.57
N GLU A 68 -9.36 21.30 8.79
CA GLU A 68 -8.45 21.89 9.78
C GLU A 68 -7.59 20.81 10.46
N ALA A 69 -6.34 21.17 10.76
CA ALA A 69 -5.33 20.27 11.31
C ALA A 69 -5.61 19.92 12.77
N SER A 70 -5.59 18.62 13.08
CA SER A 70 -5.59 18.12 14.46
C SER A 70 -4.15 17.98 14.93
N GLU A 71 -3.84 18.60 16.07
CA GLU A 71 -2.58 18.42 16.78
C GLU A 71 -2.60 17.04 17.48
N SER A 72 -1.57 16.23 17.26
CA SER A 72 -1.36 14.97 17.96
C SER A 72 -0.56 15.22 19.23
N ASP A 73 -1.16 14.91 20.37
CA ASP A 73 -0.52 14.91 21.69
C ASP A 73 0.38 13.66 21.78
N HIS A 74 1.69 13.85 21.79
CA HIS A 74 2.68 12.78 21.97
C HIS A 74 2.86 12.53 23.47
N SER A 75 1.95 11.76 24.06
CA SER A 75 2.14 11.18 25.38
C SER A 75 2.81 9.81 25.23
N ASP A 76 4.00 9.64 25.81
CA ASP A 76 4.80 8.42 25.79
C ASP A 76 4.23 7.37 26.77
N GLU A 77 3.03 6.87 26.48
CA GLU A 77 2.35 5.81 27.26
C GLU A 77 2.67 4.43 26.67
N ARG A 78 3.97 4.13 26.49
CA ARG A 78 4.39 2.89 25.84
C ARG A 78 4.32 1.70 26.80
N PRO A 79 3.78 0.53 26.40
CA PRO A 79 3.77 -0.67 27.24
C PRO A 79 5.20 -1.18 27.50
N ASP A 80 5.52 -1.48 28.77
CA ASP A 80 6.81 -2.05 29.20
C ASP A 80 7.09 -3.47 28.64
N ASP A 81 6.09 -4.14 28.07
CA ASP A 81 6.17 -5.52 27.53
C ASP A 81 6.41 -5.54 26.01
N CYS A 82 7.09 -4.54 25.44
CA CYS A 82 7.54 -4.68 24.05
C CYS A 82 8.72 -5.65 23.98
N ASP A 83 8.54 -6.82 23.34
CA ASP A 83 9.62 -7.74 22.95
C ASP A 83 10.42 -7.20 21.75
N CYS A 84 10.93 -5.98 21.92
CA CYS A 84 11.71 -5.24 20.97
C CYS A 84 13.13 -5.84 20.93
N SER A 85 13.47 -6.57 19.86
CA SER A 85 14.81 -7.16 19.70
C SER A 85 15.89 -6.06 19.76
N PRO A 86 17.01 -6.27 20.48
CA PRO A 86 18.08 -5.28 20.68
C PRO A 86 18.89 -4.96 19.41
N LEU A 87 18.47 -5.46 18.24
CA LEU A 87 19.18 -5.31 16.98
C LEU A 87 18.82 -4.01 16.25
N PHE A 88 17.86 -3.24 16.76
CA PHE A 88 17.35 -2.01 16.16
C PHE A 88 17.48 -0.85 17.14
N GLU A 89 18.72 -0.37 17.33
CA GLU A 89 19.01 0.80 18.19
C GLU A 89 18.56 2.13 17.56
N GLU A 90 18.27 2.14 16.25
CA GLU A 90 17.97 3.37 15.50
C GLU A 90 16.52 3.47 15.00
N LEU A 91 15.70 2.41 15.16
CA LEU A 91 14.32 2.37 14.66
C LEU A 91 13.38 1.58 15.60
N PRO A 92 12.12 1.99 15.76
CA PRO A 92 11.13 1.21 16.51
C PRO A 92 10.87 -0.14 15.84
N CYS A 93 10.51 -1.14 16.64
CA CYS A 93 10.02 -2.41 16.10
C CYS A 93 8.70 -2.19 15.34
N TRP A 94 8.37 -3.10 14.41
CA TRP A 94 7.15 -2.96 13.60
C TRP A 94 5.85 -2.81 14.42
N PRO A 95 5.63 -3.58 15.51
CA PRO A 95 4.50 -3.33 16.41
C PRO A 95 4.45 -1.89 16.96
N CYS A 96 5.56 -1.33 17.43
CA CYS A 96 5.62 0.03 17.96
C CYS A 96 5.39 1.09 16.87
N TYR A 97 6.00 0.93 15.70
CA TYR A 97 5.76 1.84 14.57
C TYR A 97 4.29 1.86 14.14
N ARG A 98 3.66 0.68 14.07
CA ARG A 98 2.22 0.57 13.75
C ARG A 98 1.35 1.30 14.77
N ASP A 99 1.77 1.28 16.03
CA ASP A 99 1.01 1.87 17.14
C ASP A 99 1.34 3.37 17.34
N GLY A 100 2.18 3.96 16.48
CA GLY A 100 2.44 5.40 16.42
C GLY A 100 3.73 5.86 17.11
N PHE A 101 4.56 4.93 17.58
CA PHE A 101 5.85 5.26 18.19
C PHE A 101 6.92 5.38 17.12
N GLU A 102 7.58 6.54 17.06
CA GLU A 102 8.61 6.85 16.06
C GLU A 102 10.04 6.61 16.58
N GLU A 103 10.20 6.51 17.91
CA GLU A 103 11.50 6.28 18.57
C GLU A 103 11.67 4.81 19.03
N PRO A 104 12.91 4.29 19.06
CA PRO A 104 13.20 2.94 19.52
C PRO A 104 12.87 2.75 21.01
N ALA A 105 12.81 1.48 21.42
CA ALA A 105 12.71 1.17 22.84
C ALA A 105 13.99 1.51 23.60
N GLU A 106 13.85 2.27 24.69
CA GLU A 106 14.81 2.24 25.79
C GLU A 106 14.98 0.77 26.19
N VAL A 107 16.16 0.22 25.95
CA VAL A 107 16.48 -1.16 26.31
C VAL A 107 16.42 -1.28 27.83
N CYS A 108 15.64 -2.23 28.35
CA CYS A 108 15.73 -2.60 29.75
C CYS A 108 17.09 -3.28 29.95
N GLU A 109 18.09 -2.54 30.42
CA GLU A 109 19.32 -3.17 30.93
C GLU A 109 18.93 -4.04 32.14
N GLU A 110 19.25 -5.32 32.07
CA GLU A 110 19.06 -6.31 33.14
C GLU A 110 20.06 -6.17 34.29
#